data_AF-A0A661UVT7-F1
#
_entry.id   AF-A0A661UVT7-F1
#
_cell.length_a   1.000
_cell.length_b   1.000
_cell.length_c   1.000
_cell.angle_alpha   90.00
_cell.angle_beta   90.00
_cell.angle_gamma   90.00
#
_symmetry.space_group_name_H-M   'P 1'
#
loop_
_entity.id
_entity.type
_entity.pdbx_description
1 polymer ?
#
loop_
_entity_poly.entity_id
_entity_poly.type
_entity_poly.pdbx_seq_one_letter_code
_entity_poly.pdbx_strand_id
1 'polypeptide(L)' 'VMAIIREECKARTEFVPALGLPFPDSIYPAEPVQVRVGGAIVFVLPVERFEKT' A
#
# COMPACT_ATOMS: atom_id res chain seq x y z
N VAL A 1 4.53 -17.30 -8.04
CA VAL A 1 3.88 -16.32 -7.12
C VAL A 1 4.15 -14.87 -7.55
N MET A 2 5.41 -14.40 -7.60
CA MET A 2 5.71 -12.99 -7.93
C MET A 2 5.14 -12.51 -9.27
N ALA A 3 5.13 -13.36 -10.30
CA ALA A 3 4.55 -13.04 -11.60
C ALA A 3 3.04 -12.74 -11.49
N ILE A 4 2.30 -13.57 -10.76
CA ILE A 4 0.86 -13.40 -10.51
C ILE A 4 0.61 -12.10 -9.74
N ILE A 5 1.37 -11.83 -8.67
CA ILE A 5 1.23 -10.58 -7.91
C ILE A 5 1.45 -9.36 -8.81
N ARG A 6 2.43 -9.41 -9.71
CA ARG A 6 2.70 -8.31 -10.65
C ARG A 6 1.58 -8.15 -11.69
N GLU A 7 0.98 -9.25 -12.13
CA GLU A 7 -0.11 -9.26 -13.09
C GLU A 7 -1.38 -8.67 -12.47
N GLU A 8 -1.77 -9.16 -11.30
CA GLU A 8 -3.05 -8.82 -10.65
C GLU A 8 -3.02 -7.48 -9.91
N CYS A 9 -1.88 -7.12 -9.30
CA CYS A 9 -1.82 -5.96 -8.43
C CYS A 9 -1.19 -4.76 -9.15
N LYS A 10 -2.02 -3.88 -9.74
CA LYS A 10 -1.59 -2.66 -10.43
C LYS A 10 -1.67 -1.42 -9.54
N ALA A 11 -0.78 -0.46 -9.78
CA ALA A 11 -0.84 0.85 -9.13
C ALA A 11 -2.06 1.63 -9.59
N ARG A 12 -2.62 2.44 -8.69
CA ARG A 12 -3.83 3.25 -8.94
C ARG A 12 -3.77 4.57 -8.17
N THR A 13 -4.68 5.46 -8.50
CA THR A 13 -4.89 6.70 -7.75
C THR A 13 -6.12 6.52 -6.87
N GLU A 14 -6.00 6.87 -5.58
CA GLU A 14 -7.12 6.83 -4.63
C GLU A 14 -7.27 8.18 -3.93
N PHE A 15 -8.52 8.52 -3.59
CA PHE A 15 -8.83 9.65 -2.74
C PHE A 15 -8.76 9.23 -1.27
N VAL A 16 -7.97 9.94 -0.48
CA VAL A 16 -7.81 9.70 0.95
C VAL A 16 -8.33 10.92 1.70
N PRO A 17 -9.09 10.75 2.80
CA PRO A 17 -9.46 11.86 3.67
C PRO A 17 -8.20 12.60 4.13
N ALA A 18 -8.25 13.93 4.11
CA ALA A 18 -7.14 14.74 4.57
C ALA A 18 -6.93 14.66 6.10
N LEU A 19 -8.00 14.42 6.84
CA LEU A 19 -7.98 14.21 8.29
C LEU A 19 -7.26 12.89 8.60
N GLY A 20 -6.13 12.98 9.34
CA GLY A 20 -5.32 11.82 9.74
C GLY A 20 -4.05 11.60 8.92
N LEU A 21 -3.73 12.47 7.95
CA LEU A 21 -2.41 12.48 7.32
C LEU A 21 -1.40 13.14 8.27
N PRO A 22 -0.19 12.56 8.47
CA PRO A 22 0.83 13.07 9.40
C PRO A 22 1.58 14.27 8.80
N PHE A 23 0.85 15.28 8.36
CA PHE A 23 1.44 16.54 7.92
C PHE A 23 1.63 17.47 9.13
N PRO A 24 2.83 18.06 9.32
CA PRO A 24 3.05 19.02 10.39
C PRO A 24 2.38 20.37 10.04
N ASP A 25 1.50 20.84 10.92
CA ASP A 25 0.94 22.21 11.06
C ASP A 25 0.30 22.91 9.85
N SER A 26 0.10 22.25 8.70
CA SER A 26 -0.58 22.86 7.55
C SER A 26 -2.03 22.39 7.45
N ILE A 27 -2.95 23.37 7.47
CA ILE A 27 -4.37 23.33 7.08
C ILE A 27 -4.76 22.00 6.42
N TYR A 28 -5.51 21.16 7.13
CA TYR A 28 -6.11 19.98 6.52
C TYR A 28 -6.99 20.45 5.36
N PRO A 29 -6.73 20.06 4.10
CA PRO A 29 -7.68 20.33 3.03
C PRO A 29 -9.03 19.71 3.43
N ALA A 30 -10.12 20.48 3.35
CA ALA A 30 -11.45 19.95 3.68
C ALA A 30 -11.87 18.83 2.69
N GLU A 31 -11.24 18.81 1.51
CA GLU A 31 -11.50 17.87 0.43
C GLU A 31 -10.51 16.70 0.43
N PRO A 32 -10.95 15.49 0.00
CA PRO A 32 -10.08 14.33 -0.15
C PRO A 32 -8.92 14.58 -1.11
N VAL A 33 -7.74 14.04 -0.78
CA VAL A 33 -6.52 14.20 -1.57
C VAL A 33 -6.28 12.96 -2.43
N GLN A 34 -5.95 13.16 -3.70
CA GLN A 34 -5.54 12.08 -4.59
C GLN A 34 -4.11 11.65 -4.28
N VAL A 35 -3.91 10.37 -3.99
CA VAL A 35 -2.60 9.77 -3.77
C VAL A 35 -2.38 8.59 -4.70
N ARG A 36 -1.12 8.38 -5.09
CA ARG A 36 -0.73 7.17 -5.82
C ARG A 36 -0.53 6.04 -4.84
N VAL A 37 -1.30 4.96 -5.01
CA VAL A 37 -1.16 3.72 -4.26
C VAL A 37 -0.49 2.68 -5.15
N GLY A 38 0.52 1.98 -4.61
CA GLY A 38 1.13 0.84 -5.28
C GLY A 38 0.16 -0.33 -5.46
N GLY A 39 0.50 -1.29 -6.32
CA GLY A 39 -0.31 -2.50 -6.48
C GLY A 39 -0.13 -3.48 -5.33
N ALA A 40 1.12 -3.79 -5.01
CA ALA A 40 1.50 -4.65 -3.88
C ALA A 40 2.84 -4.21 -3.31
N ILE A 41 2.99 -4.36 -1.98
CA ILE A 41 4.27 -4.27 -1.29
C ILE A 41 4.59 -5.68 -0.80
N VAL A 42 5.68 -6.27 -1.29
CA VAL A 42 5.99 -7.68 -1.08
C VAL A 42 7.30 -7.83 -0.33
N PHE A 43 7.25 -8.51 0.83
CA PHE A 43 8.40 -8.94 1.59
C PHE A 43 8.53 -10.46 1.49
N VAL A 44 9.67 -10.94 1.01
CA VAL A 44 9.98 -12.37 0.97
C VAL A 44 10.92 -12.67 2.13
N LEU A 45 10.46 -13.49 3.07
CA LEU A 45 11.21 -13.83 4.28
C LEU A 45 11.78 -15.25 4.17
N PRO A 46 12.99 -15.50 4.70
CA PRO A 46 13.54 -16.84 4.78
C PRO A 46 12.72 -17.69 5.77
N VAL A 47 12.56 -18.98 5.48
CA VAL A 47 11.89 -19.93 6.38
C VAL A 47 12.95 -20.84 6.98
N GLU A 48 13.04 -20.87 8.31
CA GLU A 48 14.04 -21.68 9.03
C GLU A 48 13.68 -23.18 9.04
N ARG A 49 12.40 -23.51 9.27
CA ARG A 49 11.90 -24.89 9.26
C ARG A 49 10.44 -24.93 8.81
N PHE A 50 10.12 -25.86 7.92
CA PHE A 50 8.75 -26.14 7.46
C PHE A 50 8.44 -27.62 7.64
N GLU A 51 7.41 -27.94 8.42
CA GLU A 51 6.97 -29.31 8.69
C GLU A 51 5.57 -29.52 8.09
N LYS A 52 5.33 -30.69 7.48
CA LYS A 52 4.01 -31.09 6.97
C LYS A 52 3.69 -32.50 7.43
N THR A 53 2.61 -32.65 8.19
CA THR A 53 2.05 -33.92 8.67
C THR A 53 1.12 -34.55 7.63
#